data_AF-A0A1H3QR17-F1
#
_entry.id   AF-A0A1H3QR17-F1
#
_cell.length_a   1.000
_cell.length_b   1.000
_cell.length_c   1.000
_cell.angle_alpha   90.00
_cell.angle_beta   90.00
_cell.angle_gamma   90.00
#
_symmetry.space_group_name_H-M   'P 1'
#
loop_
_entity.id
_entity.type
_entity.pdbx_description
1 polymer ?
#
loop_
_entity_poly.entity_id
_entity_poly.type
_entity_poly.pdbx_seq_one_letter_code
_entity_poly.pdbx_strand_id
1 'polypeptide(L)'
;MDTTKHINPDHYLETEQGRLFTTERSAAAWELAYRDLDKALSVSSPATKLYVVVGVQAAGKSSWIQQNAAALGGDAVFFDAALPKTVHRERAIQIARSHGVPVVCIWLKADLQTALRRNTQRRADHQVPEQAIRSVFAMFEPPSEQEGFAVVHIDDNEPAPGSSIQPMGPRQFPSFQDLDQQVIVGWRACEMALAVGGRWDMNESGRHHWVPGEAVWSHPQVPYLQFIEIWIQLMDGRVWSLLSRIDDGSGFHGLYLVTPEASESGPGVPASIGYRDRLLAELPLGLVRIKDMRRDADGFVVEMCMHIGQKVVRFLSGEVYERGQGLFEVIELDESILVQIES
;
A
#
# COMPACT_ATOMS: atom_id res chain seq x y z
N MET A 1 32.35 24.16 -2.03
CA MET A 1 31.63 24.18 -0.75
C MET A 1 30.19 23.94 -1.11
N ASP A 2 29.72 22.76 -0.76
CA ASP A 2 28.50 22.15 -1.27
C ASP A 2 27.30 22.72 -0.51
N THR A 3 26.69 23.79 -1.03
CA THR A 3 25.54 24.46 -0.39
C THR A 3 24.30 24.27 -1.23
N THR A 4 23.97 23.02 -1.56
CA THR A 4 22.57 22.72 -1.90
C THR A 4 21.76 22.98 -0.64
N LYS A 5 20.91 24.03 -0.63
CA LYS A 5 20.09 24.39 0.54
C LYS A 5 18.91 23.43 0.65
N HIS A 6 19.20 22.17 0.99
CA HIS A 6 18.22 21.11 1.21
C HIS A 6 17.79 21.08 2.67
N ILE A 7 16.56 21.51 2.92
CA ILE A 7 15.95 21.57 4.24
C ILE A 7 14.93 20.43 4.33
N ASN A 8 15.14 19.53 5.29
CA ASN A 8 14.25 18.41 5.55
C ASN A 8 14.02 18.32 7.07
N PRO A 9 12.76 18.39 7.55
CA PRO A 9 12.45 18.26 8.98
C PRO A 9 13.00 16.98 9.62
N ASP A 10 13.08 15.88 8.89
CA ASP A 10 13.57 14.60 9.42
C ASP A 10 15.07 14.64 9.77
N HIS A 11 15.86 15.55 9.17
CA HIS A 11 17.27 15.74 9.52
C HIS A 11 17.44 16.19 10.99
N TYR A 12 16.45 16.89 11.56
CA TYR A 12 16.49 17.35 12.96
C TYR A 12 16.04 16.28 13.96
N LEU A 13 15.58 15.12 13.48
CA LEU A 13 15.23 13.97 14.32
C LEU A 13 16.41 13.06 14.62
N GLU A 14 17.55 13.25 13.93
CA GLU A 14 18.76 12.45 14.11
C GLU A 14 19.37 12.62 15.50
N THR A 15 19.73 11.50 16.11
CA THR A 15 20.49 11.43 17.37
C THR A 15 21.62 10.42 17.23
N GLU A 16 22.54 10.38 18.20
CA GLU A 16 23.62 9.39 18.25
C GLU A 16 23.11 7.93 18.23
N GLN A 17 21.86 7.69 18.62
CA GLN A 17 21.21 6.37 18.68
C GLN A 17 20.26 6.11 17.49
N GLY A 18 20.25 6.97 16.47
CA GLY A 18 19.30 6.93 15.35
C GLY A 18 18.18 7.97 15.48
N ARG A 19 17.19 7.93 14.59
CA ARG A 19 16.07 8.89 14.62
C ARG A 19 15.05 8.53 15.69
N LEU A 20 14.63 9.52 16.46
CA LEU A 20 13.60 9.38 17.49
C LEU A 20 12.34 10.16 17.11
N PHE A 21 11.28 9.43 16.78
CA PHE A 21 9.99 9.96 16.38
C PHE A 21 9.06 10.09 17.60
N THR A 22 9.20 11.18 18.36
CA THR A 22 8.18 11.59 19.36
C THR A 22 7.42 12.82 18.87
N THR A 23 6.23 13.07 19.42
CA THR A 23 5.40 14.22 19.06
C THR A 23 6.14 15.53 19.30
N GLU A 24 6.77 15.69 20.46
CA GLU A 24 7.47 16.92 20.87
C GLU A 24 8.70 17.17 19.99
N ARG A 25 9.47 16.12 19.69
CA ARG A 25 10.64 16.21 18.82
C ARG A 25 10.24 16.51 17.38
N SER A 26 9.17 15.90 16.89
CA SER A 26 8.63 16.17 15.56
C SER A 26 8.21 17.64 15.44
N ALA A 27 7.47 18.17 16.42
CA ALA A 27 7.09 19.58 16.45
C ALA A 27 8.33 20.50 16.46
N ALA A 28 9.31 20.23 17.32
CA ALA A 28 10.54 21.01 17.37
C ALA A 28 11.34 20.95 16.05
N ALA A 29 11.44 19.77 15.44
CA ALA A 29 12.10 19.57 14.15
C ALA A 29 11.46 20.41 13.03
N TRP A 30 10.12 20.48 13.00
CA TRP A 30 9.40 21.34 12.07
C TRP A 30 9.69 22.83 12.28
N GLU A 31 9.70 23.31 13.53
CA GLU A 31 10.04 24.71 13.82
C GLU A 31 11.47 25.06 13.39
N LEU A 32 12.42 24.14 13.62
CA LEU A 32 13.82 24.30 13.18
C LEU A 32 13.91 24.36 11.65
N ALA A 33 13.20 23.48 10.94
CA ALA A 33 13.16 23.48 9.48
C ALA A 33 12.58 24.78 8.91
N TYR A 34 11.50 25.32 9.49
CA TYR A 34 10.93 26.60 9.05
C TYR A 34 11.85 27.78 9.34
N ARG A 35 12.54 27.79 10.48
CA ARG A 35 13.53 28.82 10.79
C ARG A 35 14.71 28.77 9.81
N ASP A 36 15.19 27.58 9.47
CA ASP A 36 16.30 27.43 8.54
C ASP A 36 15.87 27.75 7.09
N LEU A 37 14.61 27.50 6.73
CA LEU A 37 14.00 28.00 5.50
C LEU A 37 13.96 29.53 5.44
N ASP A 38 13.44 30.18 6.48
CA ASP A 38 13.42 31.65 6.57
C ASP A 38 14.82 32.25 6.44
N LYS A 39 15.79 31.69 7.17
CA LYS A 39 17.20 32.09 7.06
C LYS A 39 17.75 31.87 5.65
N ALA A 40 17.46 30.74 5.02
CA ALA A 40 17.92 30.43 3.67
C ALA A 40 17.41 31.43 2.61
N LEU A 41 16.17 31.94 2.79
CA LEU A 41 15.52 32.89 1.89
C LEU A 41 15.84 34.35 2.20
N SER A 42 16.23 34.69 3.43
CA SER A 42 16.64 36.06 3.80
C SER A 42 17.89 36.58 3.06
N VAL A 43 18.70 35.67 2.53
CA VAL A 43 19.89 35.98 1.71
C VAL A 43 19.69 35.58 0.23
N SER A 44 18.43 35.61 -0.23
CA SER A 44 18.06 35.25 -1.60
C SER A 44 18.51 36.30 -2.64
N SER A 45 18.72 35.82 -3.86
CA SER A 45 18.94 36.63 -5.06
C SER A 45 17.64 36.71 -5.87
N PRO A 46 17.51 37.63 -6.85
CA PRO A 46 16.38 37.63 -7.78
C PRO A 46 16.21 36.33 -8.59
N ALA A 47 17.26 35.50 -8.69
CA ALA A 47 17.21 34.21 -9.36
C ALA A 47 16.78 33.06 -8.44
N THR A 48 16.71 33.31 -7.11
CA THR A 48 16.36 32.29 -6.12
C THR A 48 14.94 31.78 -6.32
N LYS A 49 14.78 30.46 -6.26
CA LYS A 49 13.48 29.78 -6.27
C LYS A 49 13.40 28.80 -5.11
N LEU A 50 12.25 28.78 -4.43
CA LEU A 50 11.94 27.73 -3.46
C LEU A 50 11.25 26.58 -4.17
N TYR A 51 11.82 25.38 -4.09
CA TYR A 51 11.20 24.13 -4.50
C TYR A 51 10.61 23.44 -3.27
N VAL A 52 9.29 23.45 -3.16
CA VAL A 52 8.57 22.67 -2.14
C VAL A 52 8.29 21.30 -2.72
N VAL A 53 9.06 20.32 -2.26
CA VAL A 53 9.04 18.95 -2.76
C VAL A 53 8.12 18.14 -1.85
N VAL A 54 6.96 17.74 -2.37
CA VAL A 54 5.86 17.11 -1.61
C VAL A 54 5.57 15.70 -2.09
N GLY A 55 4.96 14.90 -1.23
CA GLY A 55 4.64 13.50 -1.49
C GLY A 55 4.75 12.66 -0.24
N VAL A 56 4.05 11.53 -0.19
CA VAL A 56 4.10 10.61 0.95
C VAL A 56 5.55 10.22 1.32
N GLN A 57 5.79 9.79 2.55
CA GLN A 57 7.09 9.24 2.94
C GLN A 57 7.50 8.14 1.96
N ALA A 58 8.78 8.07 1.64
CA ALA A 58 9.33 7.16 0.63
C ALA A 58 8.80 7.33 -0.82
N ALA A 59 8.12 8.44 -1.14
CA ALA A 59 7.74 8.78 -2.52
C ALA A 59 8.93 9.07 -3.46
N GLY A 60 10.16 9.22 -2.95
CA GLY A 60 11.35 9.52 -3.76
C GLY A 60 11.81 10.98 -3.76
N LYS A 61 11.22 11.84 -2.92
CA LYS A 61 11.52 13.29 -2.81
C LYS A 61 13.02 13.60 -2.72
N SER A 62 13.73 13.02 -1.75
CA SER A 62 15.16 13.30 -1.54
C SER A 62 16.02 12.81 -2.72
N SER A 63 15.64 11.70 -3.36
CA SER A 63 16.32 11.20 -4.57
C SER A 63 16.11 12.12 -5.75
N TRP A 64 14.89 12.64 -5.94
CA TRP A 64 14.61 13.64 -6.97
C TRP A 64 15.45 14.90 -6.78
N ILE A 65 15.58 15.38 -5.54
CA ILE A 65 16.43 16.53 -5.21
C ILE A 65 17.90 16.25 -5.58
N GLN A 66 18.44 15.10 -5.19
CA GLN A 66 19.83 14.72 -5.52
C GLN A 66 20.08 14.69 -7.03
N GLN A 67 19.12 14.21 -7.81
CA GLN A 67 19.24 14.12 -9.27
C GLN A 67 19.11 15.47 -9.97
N ASN A 68 18.33 16.41 -9.43
CA ASN A 68 18.00 17.67 -10.09
C ASN A 68 18.77 18.88 -9.53
N ALA A 69 19.33 18.82 -8.32
CA ALA A 69 19.98 19.94 -7.66
C ALA A 69 21.10 20.58 -8.50
N ALA A 70 21.94 19.75 -9.12
CA ALA A 70 23.04 20.23 -9.96
C ALA A 70 22.55 21.01 -11.19
N ALA A 71 21.46 20.55 -11.81
CA ALA A 71 20.88 21.19 -13.00
C ALA A 71 20.11 22.48 -12.63
N LEU A 72 19.47 22.51 -11.46
CA LEU A 72 18.74 23.68 -10.96
C LEU A 72 19.67 24.78 -10.40
N GLY A 73 20.90 24.43 -10.05
CA GLY A 73 21.97 25.37 -9.67
C GLY A 73 21.89 25.91 -8.24
N GLY A 74 22.82 26.78 -7.88
CA GLY A 74 23.01 27.27 -6.50
C GLY A 74 21.92 28.22 -5.96
N ASP A 75 21.05 28.71 -6.83
CA ASP A 75 19.89 29.54 -6.48
C ASP A 75 18.65 28.70 -6.10
N ALA A 76 18.73 27.37 -6.21
CA ALA A 76 17.66 26.47 -5.79
C ALA A 76 17.69 26.21 -4.28
N VAL A 77 16.58 26.46 -3.60
CA VAL A 77 16.35 26.09 -2.20
C VAL A 77 15.30 24.98 -2.18
N PHE A 78 15.55 23.89 -1.49
CA PHE A 78 14.64 22.74 -1.44
C PHE A 78 14.05 22.59 -0.03
N PHE A 79 12.73 22.52 0.05
CA PHE A 79 12.02 22.14 1.26
C PHE A 79 11.37 20.76 1.03
N ASP A 80 11.99 19.72 1.61
CA ASP A 80 11.67 18.31 1.41
C ASP A 80 10.86 17.78 2.58
N ALA A 81 9.54 17.67 2.38
CA ALA A 81 8.66 17.17 3.42
C ALA A 81 7.35 16.60 2.85
N ALA A 82 6.60 15.85 3.67
CA ALA A 82 5.39 15.18 3.17
C ALA A 82 4.27 16.15 2.77
N LEU A 83 4.00 17.15 3.63
CA LEU A 83 3.04 18.25 3.42
C LEU A 83 1.72 17.86 2.72
N PRO A 84 0.95 16.90 3.29
CA PRO A 84 -0.15 16.27 2.57
C PRO A 84 -1.35 17.18 2.30
N LYS A 85 -1.52 18.30 3.01
CA LYS A 85 -2.72 19.16 2.88
C LYS A 85 -2.33 20.59 2.59
N THR A 86 -3.28 21.35 2.08
CA THR A 86 -3.15 22.79 1.85
C THR A 86 -2.62 23.52 3.08
N VAL A 87 -3.22 23.24 4.25
CA VAL A 87 -2.82 23.84 5.54
C VAL A 87 -1.38 23.51 5.96
N HIS A 88 -0.84 22.37 5.51
CA HIS A 88 0.54 22.01 5.80
C HIS A 88 1.51 22.78 4.90
N ARG A 89 1.14 23.00 3.62
CA ARG A 89 1.97 23.70 2.64
C ARG A 89 1.99 25.21 2.86
N GLU A 90 0.93 25.77 3.44
CA GLU A 90 0.73 27.20 3.65
C GLU A 90 1.94 27.91 4.29
N ARG A 91 2.51 27.35 5.35
CA ARG A 91 3.60 28.03 6.09
C ARG A 91 4.87 28.20 5.25
N ALA A 92 5.26 27.20 4.47
CA ALA A 92 6.41 27.31 3.57
C ALA A 92 6.17 28.37 2.47
N ILE A 93 4.94 28.41 1.93
CA ILE A 93 4.54 29.40 0.93
C ILE A 93 4.56 30.82 1.52
N GLN A 94 4.05 31.00 2.74
CA GLN A 94 4.03 32.29 3.42
C GLN A 94 5.45 32.81 3.70
N ILE A 95 6.36 31.95 4.16
CA ILE A 95 7.77 32.32 4.38
C ILE A 95 8.41 32.76 3.07
N ALA A 96 8.22 32.02 1.97
CA ALA A 96 8.77 32.43 0.68
C ALA A 96 8.18 33.75 0.19
N ARG A 97 6.86 33.93 0.37
CA ARG A 97 6.16 35.17 0.01
C ARG A 97 6.69 36.38 0.77
N SER A 98 7.02 36.27 2.06
CA SER A 98 7.59 37.39 2.83
C SER A 98 8.96 37.83 2.35
N HIS A 99 9.70 36.94 1.67
CA HIS A 99 11.00 37.24 1.04
C HIS A 99 10.88 37.54 -0.47
N GLY A 100 9.66 37.58 -1.03
CA GLY A 100 9.44 37.80 -2.47
C GLY A 100 9.98 36.68 -3.36
N VAL A 101 10.21 35.48 -2.81
CA VAL A 101 10.76 34.33 -3.53
C VAL A 101 9.63 33.51 -4.15
N PRO A 102 9.67 33.23 -5.46
CA PRO A 102 8.67 32.37 -6.10
C PRO A 102 8.79 30.92 -5.63
N VAL A 103 7.64 30.27 -5.45
CA VAL A 103 7.55 28.89 -4.97
C VAL A 103 7.13 27.96 -6.10
N VAL A 104 7.93 26.93 -6.37
CA VAL A 104 7.64 25.84 -7.29
C VAL A 104 7.27 24.61 -6.47
N CYS A 105 6.10 24.02 -6.71
CA CYS A 105 5.75 22.75 -6.10
C CYS A 105 6.23 21.60 -7.00
N ILE A 106 6.91 20.62 -6.42
CA ILE A 106 7.22 19.35 -7.07
C ILE A 106 6.48 18.26 -6.31
N TRP A 107 5.42 17.71 -6.88
CA TRP A 107 4.67 16.61 -6.30
C TRP A 107 5.17 15.28 -6.84
N LEU A 108 5.87 14.53 -5.99
CA LEU A 108 6.24 13.14 -6.26
C LEU A 108 5.03 12.28 -5.92
N LYS A 109 4.25 11.94 -6.94
CA LYS A 109 3.07 11.11 -6.78
C LYS A 109 3.50 9.65 -6.74
N ALA A 110 3.42 9.04 -5.56
CA ALA A 110 3.61 7.62 -5.37
C ALA A 110 2.33 7.02 -4.81
N ASP A 111 1.94 5.85 -5.29
CA ASP A 111 0.91 5.05 -4.66
C ASP A 111 1.38 4.59 -3.26
N LEU A 112 0.41 4.22 -2.41
CA LEU A 112 0.68 3.81 -1.03
C LEU A 112 1.61 2.60 -0.96
N GLN A 113 1.47 1.66 -1.89
CA GLN A 113 2.21 0.40 -1.89
C GLN A 113 3.69 0.63 -2.23
N THR A 114 3.97 1.47 -3.22
CA THR A 114 5.31 1.93 -3.57
C THR A 114 5.97 2.66 -2.41
N ALA A 115 5.23 3.50 -1.69
CA ALA A 115 5.73 4.18 -0.50
C ALA A 115 6.07 3.19 0.62
N LEU A 116 5.20 2.23 0.92
CA LEU A 116 5.44 1.21 1.95
C LEU A 116 6.65 0.32 1.61
N ARG A 117 6.73 -0.21 0.37
CA ARG A 117 7.89 -0.99 -0.09
C ARG A 117 9.19 -0.20 0.02
N ARG A 118 9.22 1.03 -0.48
CA ARG A 118 10.44 1.85 -0.41
C ARG A 118 10.81 2.20 1.04
N ASN A 119 9.84 2.24 1.95
CA ASN A 119 10.08 2.45 3.36
C ASN A 119 10.73 1.23 4.03
N THR A 120 10.29 0.00 3.74
CA THR A 120 10.91 -1.23 4.30
C THR A 120 12.36 -1.44 3.85
N GLN A 121 12.72 -0.89 2.69
CA GLN A 121 14.09 -0.91 2.17
C GLN A 121 15.03 0.12 2.81
N ARG A 122 14.50 1.04 3.64
CA ARG A 122 15.34 2.00 4.36
C ARG A 122 16.09 1.32 5.50
N ARG A 123 17.20 1.94 5.91
CA ARG A 123 17.88 1.59 7.17
C ARG A 123 16.84 1.57 8.30
N ALA A 124 16.91 0.60 9.21
CA ALA A 124 15.88 0.36 10.22
C ALA A 124 15.46 1.62 11.01
N ASP A 125 16.40 2.50 11.33
CA ASP A 125 16.15 3.77 12.05
C ASP A 125 15.63 4.91 11.15
N HIS A 126 15.56 4.72 9.84
CA HIS A 126 14.99 5.62 8.83
C HIS A 126 13.63 5.13 8.32
N GLN A 127 13.21 3.93 8.75
CA GLN A 127 11.87 3.41 8.47
C GLN A 127 10.86 4.23 9.29
N VAL A 128 9.90 4.81 8.60
CA VAL A 128 8.78 5.51 9.21
C VAL A 128 7.72 4.47 9.57
N PRO A 129 7.05 4.56 10.74
CA PRO A 129 5.97 3.64 11.08
C PRO A 129 4.92 3.58 9.96
N GLU A 130 4.54 2.36 9.55
CA GLU A 130 3.59 2.14 8.45
C GLU A 130 2.29 2.93 8.62
N GLN A 131 1.73 2.93 9.84
CA GLN A 131 0.51 3.68 10.15
C GLN A 131 0.64 5.18 9.85
N ALA A 132 1.83 5.77 10.03
CA ALA A 132 2.07 7.17 9.71
C ALA A 132 2.08 7.41 8.19
N ILE A 133 2.64 6.48 7.41
CA ILE A 133 2.62 6.53 5.94
C ILE A 133 1.20 6.41 5.40
N ARG A 134 0.44 5.43 5.90
CA ARG A 134 -0.98 5.24 5.56
C ARG A 134 -1.81 6.48 5.90
N SER A 135 -1.59 7.07 7.09
CA SER A 135 -2.29 8.28 7.52
C SER A 135 -1.98 9.48 6.62
N VAL A 136 -0.71 9.68 6.25
CA VAL A 136 -0.32 10.75 5.32
C VAL A 136 -0.92 10.55 3.94
N PHE A 137 -0.90 9.32 3.43
CA PHE A 137 -1.47 8.98 2.13
C PHE A 137 -2.98 9.26 2.07
N ALA A 138 -3.73 8.78 3.07
CA ALA A 138 -5.19 8.98 3.16
C ALA A 138 -5.60 10.46 3.28
N MET A 139 -4.71 11.29 3.84
CA MET A 139 -4.93 12.73 4.00
C MET A 139 -4.47 13.58 2.82
N PHE A 140 -3.82 12.99 1.81
CA PHE A 140 -3.13 13.75 0.78
C PHE A 140 -4.12 14.45 -0.17
N GLU A 141 -4.02 15.78 -0.22
CA GLU A 141 -4.74 16.67 -1.13
C GLU A 141 -3.79 17.09 -2.26
N PRO A 142 -4.19 16.93 -3.54
CA PRO A 142 -3.40 17.38 -4.68
C PRO A 142 -3.01 18.86 -4.56
N PRO A 143 -1.73 19.22 -4.75
CA PRO A 143 -1.31 20.62 -4.73
C PRO A 143 -1.87 21.38 -5.93
N SER A 144 -2.16 22.66 -5.73
CA SER A 144 -2.66 23.54 -6.80
C SER A 144 -2.06 24.93 -6.75
N GLU A 145 -2.01 25.62 -7.89
CA GLU A 145 -1.53 27.00 -7.98
C GLU A 145 -2.34 27.98 -7.11
N GLN A 146 -3.60 27.65 -6.78
CA GLN A 146 -4.45 28.46 -5.90
C GLN A 146 -3.89 28.62 -4.47
N GLU A 147 -2.99 27.73 -4.05
CA GLU A 147 -2.30 27.80 -2.76
C GLU A 147 -1.23 28.90 -2.75
N GLY A 148 -0.84 29.42 -3.92
CA GLY A 148 0.22 30.43 -4.08
C GLY A 148 1.52 29.88 -4.65
N PHE A 149 1.50 28.68 -5.26
CA PHE A 149 2.61 28.18 -6.08
C PHE A 149 2.65 28.93 -7.41
N ALA A 150 3.84 29.33 -7.83
CA ALA A 150 4.07 29.91 -9.16
C ALA A 150 3.90 28.86 -10.26
N VAL A 151 4.29 27.61 -9.98
CA VAL A 151 4.13 26.46 -10.86
C VAL A 151 3.96 25.20 -9.99
N VAL A 152 3.10 24.28 -10.41
CA VAL A 152 3.01 22.93 -9.85
C VAL A 152 3.48 21.92 -10.91
N HIS A 153 4.56 21.21 -10.61
CA HIS A 153 4.99 20.05 -11.38
C HIS A 153 4.55 18.79 -10.67
N ILE A 154 3.81 17.96 -11.40
CA ILE A 154 3.48 16.61 -10.95
C ILE A 154 4.52 15.71 -11.60
N ASP A 155 5.32 15.06 -10.76
CA ASP A 155 6.15 13.95 -11.19
C ASP A 155 5.37 12.68 -10.86
N ASP A 156 4.57 12.29 -11.84
CA ASP A 156 3.87 11.02 -11.92
C ASP A 156 4.67 10.00 -12.73
N ASN A 157 5.98 10.25 -12.96
CA ASN A 157 6.86 9.23 -13.52
C ASN A 157 7.00 8.09 -12.51
N GLU A 158 6.02 7.18 -12.51
CA GLU A 158 6.39 5.79 -12.74
C GLU A 158 7.35 5.76 -13.94
N PRO A 159 8.46 5.00 -13.88
CA PRO A 159 9.36 4.95 -15.01
C PRO A 159 8.57 4.65 -16.28
N ALA A 160 8.74 5.47 -17.32
CA ALA A 160 7.99 5.36 -18.56
C ALA A 160 7.98 3.90 -19.06
N PRO A 161 6.85 3.40 -19.59
CA PRO A 161 6.78 2.06 -20.16
C PRO A 161 7.67 2.03 -21.42
N GLY A 162 8.95 1.68 -21.26
CA GLY A 162 9.85 1.57 -22.41
C GLY A 162 11.35 1.65 -22.18
N SER A 163 11.88 2.22 -21.09
CA SER A 163 13.34 2.18 -20.85
C SER A 163 13.72 0.97 -19.99
N SER A 164 13.73 -0.20 -20.62
CA SER A 164 14.38 -1.44 -20.14
C SER A 164 14.44 -1.59 -18.61
N ILE A 165 13.27 -1.62 -17.98
CA ILE A 165 12.92 -2.81 -17.21
C ILE A 165 13.11 -3.93 -18.23
N GLN A 166 14.20 -4.71 -18.12
CA GLN A 166 14.07 -6.09 -18.56
C GLN A 166 12.77 -6.54 -17.91
N PRO A 167 11.73 -6.98 -18.66
CA PRO A 167 10.59 -7.57 -18.01
C PRO A 167 11.23 -8.54 -17.02
N MET A 168 10.98 -8.39 -15.72
CA MET A 168 10.93 -9.61 -14.94
C MET A 168 9.88 -10.38 -15.71
N GLY A 169 10.33 -11.33 -16.53
CA GLY A 169 9.44 -12.17 -17.30
C GLY A 169 8.33 -12.63 -16.36
N PRO A 170 7.12 -12.89 -16.87
CA PRO A 170 5.91 -13.08 -16.06
C PRO A 170 6.28 -13.72 -14.73
N ARG A 171 6.10 -13.01 -13.60
CA ARG A 171 6.51 -13.53 -12.28
C ARG A 171 6.03 -14.97 -12.22
N GLN A 172 6.97 -15.90 -12.20
CA GLN A 172 6.65 -17.31 -12.31
C GLN A 172 6.23 -17.77 -10.93
N PHE A 173 4.95 -17.57 -10.63
CA PHE A 173 4.31 -18.41 -9.64
C PHE A 173 4.28 -19.84 -10.20
N PRO A 174 4.41 -20.85 -9.33
CA PRO A 174 3.95 -22.20 -9.64
C PRO A 174 2.62 -22.12 -10.38
N SER A 175 2.53 -22.86 -11.47
CA SER A 175 1.33 -22.84 -12.29
C SER A 175 0.22 -23.51 -11.50
N PHE A 176 -1.02 -23.02 -11.59
CA PHE A 176 -2.17 -23.80 -11.11
C PHE A 176 -2.30 -25.15 -11.82
N GLN A 177 -1.67 -25.30 -12.99
CA GLN A 177 -1.52 -26.60 -13.65
C GLN A 177 -0.67 -27.58 -12.84
N ASP A 178 0.18 -27.12 -11.91
CA ASP A 178 0.96 -27.99 -11.01
C ASP A 178 0.07 -28.67 -9.95
N LEU A 179 -1.16 -28.16 -9.75
CA LEU A 179 -2.20 -28.84 -8.98
C LEU A 179 -3.01 -29.82 -9.82
N ASP A 180 -3.00 -29.72 -11.16
CA ASP A 180 -3.74 -30.65 -12.01
C ASP A 180 -3.20 -32.07 -11.85
N GLN A 181 -4.10 -33.06 -11.85
CA GLN A 181 -3.79 -34.47 -11.60
C GLN A 181 -3.22 -34.79 -10.21
N GLN A 182 -3.08 -33.82 -9.31
CA GLN A 182 -2.63 -34.08 -7.94
C GLN A 182 -3.79 -34.55 -7.06
N VAL A 183 -3.47 -35.22 -5.96
CA VAL A 183 -4.47 -35.66 -4.97
C VAL A 183 -4.33 -34.79 -3.73
N ILE A 184 -5.36 -34.01 -3.42
CA ILE A 184 -5.43 -33.20 -2.20
C ILE A 184 -5.88 -34.10 -1.05
N VAL A 185 -5.14 -34.06 0.05
CA VAL A 185 -5.38 -34.86 1.28
C VAL A 185 -5.68 -34.00 2.50
N GLY A 186 -5.54 -32.68 2.41
CA GLY A 186 -5.83 -31.78 3.51
C GLY A 186 -5.94 -30.32 3.10
N TRP A 187 -6.75 -29.61 3.87
CA TRP A 187 -6.96 -28.17 3.76
C TRP A 187 -6.82 -27.53 5.14
N ARG A 188 -6.08 -26.43 5.20
CA ARG A 188 -6.02 -25.54 6.35
C ARG A 188 -6.10 -24.11 5.82
N ALA A 189 -6.68 -23.19 6.56
CA ALA A 189 -6.71 -21.80 6.15
C ALA A 189 -6.76 -20.83 7.33
N CYS A 190 -6.37 -19.59 7.06
CA CYS A 190 -6.70 -18.44 7.90
C CYS A 190 -8.00 -17.83 7.36
N GLU A 191 -9.12 -18.12 8.04
CA GLU A 191 -10.44 -17.62 7.69
C GLU A 191 -10.65 -16.20 8.23
N MET A 192 -11.26 -15.36 7.41
CA MET A 192 -11.67 -14.00 7.77
C MET A 192 -13.18 -13.92 7.94
N ALA A 193 -13.61 -13.30 9.04
CA ALA A 193 -15.02 -13.08 9.32
C ALA A 193 -15.60 -11.96 8.43
N LEU A 194 -16.90 -12.07 8.15
CA LEU A 194 -17.69 -10.98 7.58
C LEU A 194 -18.03 -9.97 8.68
N ALA A 195 -18.20 -8.70 8.34
CA ALA A 195 -18.81 -7.70 9.22
C ALA A 195 -20.30 -7.54 8.89
N VAL A 196 -21.18 -7.58 9.90
CA VAL A 196 -22.63 -7.38 9.74
C VAL A 196 -23.19 -6.35 10.71
N GLY A 197 -24.23 -5.62 10.30
CA GLY A 197 -24.81 -4.56 11.12
C GLY A 197 -23.90 -3.33 11.21
N GLY A 198 -23.04 -3.11 10.21
CA GLY A 198 -22.25 -1.91 10.12
C GLY A 198 -23.10 -0.68 9.83
N ARG A 199 -22.51 0.49 10.03
CA ARG A 199 -23.19 1.77 9.83
C ARG A 199 -22.27 2.81 9.22
N TRP A 200 -22.87 3.75 8.50
CA TRP A 200 -22.20 4.96 8.06
C TRP A 200 -22.20 5.97 9.20
N ASP A 201 -21.05 6.18 9.82
CA ASP A 201 -20.86 7.25 10.79
C ASP A 201 -20.27 8.48 10.07
N MET A 202 -20.60 9.67 10.56
CA MET A 202 -20.03 10.92 10.08
C MET A 202 -18.97 11.36 11.09
N ASN A 203 -17.73 11.50 10.65
CA ASN A 203 -16.68 11.98 11.53
C ASN A 203 -16.82 13.48 11.81
N GLU A 204 -16.02 13.99 12.75
CA GLU A 204 -16.01 15.41 13.16
C GLU A 204 -15.75 16.39 11.98
N SER A 205 -15.17 15.91 10.88
CA SER A 205 -14.94 16.69 9.66
C SER A 205 -16.09 16.64 8.64
N GLY A 206 -17.22 16.01 8.97
CA GLY A 206 -18.38 15.88 8.08
C GLY A 206 -18.23 14.82 6.99
N ARG A 207 -17.19 13.97 7.03
CA ARG A 207 -17.02 12.86 6.08
C ARG A 207 -17.66 11.59 6.62
N HIS A 208 -18.45 10.94 5.77
CA HIS A 208 -19.00 9.62 6.05
C HIS A 208 -17.88 8.57 5.97
N HIS A 209 -17.80 7.70 6.97
CA HIS A 209 -16.98 6.50 6.95
C HIS A 209 -17.81 5.30 7.39
N TRP A 210 -17.51 4.14 6.81
CA TRP A 210 -18.13 2.90 7.23
C TRP A 210 -17.51 2.44 8.56
N VAL A 211 -18.35 2.07 9.51
CA VAL A 211 -17.96 1.40 10.75
C VAL A 211 -18.46 -0.04 10.67
N PRO A 212 -17.56 -1.04 10.61
CA PRO A 212 -17.97 -2.44 10.57
C PRO A 212 -18.69 -2.82 11.87
N GLY A 213 -19.70 -3.68 11.74
CA GLY A 213 -20.47 -4.18 12.88
C GLY A 213 -19.87 -5.45 13.49
N GLU A 214 -20.73 -6.40 13.83
CA GLU A 214 -20.34 -7.67 14.43
C GLU A 214 -19.61 -8.58 13.43
N ALA A 215 -18.56 -9.26 13.89
CA ALA A 215 -17.86 -10.27 13.11
C ALA A 215 -18.64 -11.60 13.10
N VAL A 216 -19.02 -12.08 11.92
CA VAL A 216 -19.73 -13.35 11.73
C VAL A 216 -19.01 -14.24 10.72
N TRP A 217 -19.01 -15.55 10.96
CA TRP A 217 -18.30 -16.53 10.13
C TRP A 217 -19.12 -17.04 8.94
N SER A 218 -20.41 -16.73 8.90
CA SER A 218 -21.32 -17.14 7.82
C SER A 218 -22.55 -16.24 7.79
N HIS A 219 -23.08 -15.97 6.61
CA HIS A 219 -24.34 -15.25 6.44
C HIS A 219 -25.21 -15.91 5.36
N PRO A 220 -26.53 -16.07 5.53
CA PRO A 220 -27.39 -16.77 4.55
C PRO A 220 -27.39 -16.18 3.13
N GLN A 221 -27.07 -14.89 2.99
CA GLN A 221 -27.00 -14.19 1.69
C GLN A 221 -25.60 -14.20 1.07
N VAL A 222 -24.58 -14.73 1.77
CA VAL A 222 -23.19 -14.75 1.31
C VAL A 222 -22.81 -16.21 1.05
N PRO A 223 -22.78 -16.67 -0.20
CA PRO A 223 -22.53 -18.07 -0.54
C PRO A 223 -21.03 -18.41 -0.60
N TYR A 224 -20.20 -17.67 0.14
CA TYR A 224 -18.74 -17.78 0.13
C TYR A 224 -18.19 -17.99 1.53
N LEU A 225 -17.16 -18.82 1.62
CA LEU A 225 -16.18 -18.76 2.70
C LEU A 225 -15.10 -17.74 2.32
N GLN A 226 -14.54 -17.02 3.29
CA GLN A 226 -13.56 -15.95 3.04
C GLN A 226 -12.26 -16.23 3.78
N PHE A 227 -11.12 -16.22 3.08
CA PHE A 227 -9.81 -16.57 3.63
C PHE A 227 -8.75 -15.57 3.22
N ILE A 228 -7.72 -15.35 4.04
CA ILE A 228 -6.53 -14.60 3.64
C ILE A 228 -5.48 -15.52 3.01
N GLU A 229 -5.43 -16.78 3.45
CA GLU A 229 -4.49 -17.78 2.98
C GLU A 229 -5.09 -19.19 3.13
N ILE A 230 -4.86 -20.05 2.13
CA ILE A 230 -5.29 -21.45 2.13
C ILE A 230 -4.09 -22.36 1.87
N TRP A 231 -3.77 -23.22 2.82
CA TRP A 231 -2.78 -24.28 2.65
C TRP A 231 -3.42 -25.56 2.10
N ILE A 232 -2.86 -26.05 1.00
CA ILE A 232 -3.30 -27.21 0.24
C ILE A 232 -2.25 -28.31 0.41
N GLN A 233 -2.61 -29.38 1.11
CA GLN A 233 -1.72 -30.53 1.31
C GLN A 233 -1.98 -31.59 0.24
N LEU A 234 -0.93 -32.00 -0.45
CA LEU A 234 -0.95 -33.05 -1.47
C LEU A 234 -0.52 -34.41 -0.91
N MET A 235 -0.97 -35.49 -1.55
CA MET A 235 -0.66 -36.88 -1.18
C MET A 235 0.84 -37.20 -1.21
N ASP A 236 1.61 -36.54 -2.07
CA ASP A 236 3.06 -36.71 -2.17
C ASP A 236 3.85 -35.95 -1.09
N GLY A 237 3.15 -35.31 -0.15
CA GLY A 237 3.72 -34.58 0.97
C GLY A 237 4.00 -33.11 0.69
N ARG A 238 3.84 -32.63 -0.55
CA ARG A 238 3.95 -31.19 -0.85
C ARG A 238 2.79 -30.42 -0.22
N VAL A 239 3.08 -29.20 0.18
CA VAL A 239 2.09 -28.22 0.63
C VAL A 239 2.24 -26.98 -0.22
N TRP A 240 1.12 -26.44 -0.69
CA TRP A 240 1.06 -25.13 -1.34
C TRP A 240 0.30 -24.15 -0.46
N SER A 241 0.72 -22.90 -0.44
CA SER A 241 -0.06 -21.77 0.05
C SER A 241 -0.71 -21.07 -1.14
N LEU A 242 -2.03 -20.91 -1.09
CA LEU A 242 -2.83 -20.12 -2.01
C LEU A 242 -3.13 -18.78 -1.38
N LEU A 243 -2.81 -17.71 -2.09
CA LEU A 243 -2.92 -16.32 -1.68
C LEU A 243 -3.65 -15.50 -2.77
N SER A 244 -4.17 -14.33 -2.38
CA SER A 244 -4.81 -13.37 -3.30
C SER A 244 -4.09 -12.02 -3.39
N ARG A 245 -3.13 -11.73 -2.49
CA ARG A 245 -2.31 -10.50 -2.51
C ARG A 245 -0.85 -10.82 -2.26
N ILE A 246 0.02 -10.23 -3.08
CA ILE A 246 1.46 -10.22 -2.82
C ILE A 246 1.81 -8.99 -1.99
N ASP A 247 2.45 -9.20 -0.84
CA ASP A 247 2.93 -8.11 0.02
C ASP A 247 4.31 -7.57 -0.40
N ASP A 248 4.52 -7.42 -1.71
CA ASP A 248 5.72 -6.82 -2.29
C ASP A 248 5.50 -5.39 -2.78
N GLY A 249 4.34 -4.84 -2.42
CA GLY A 249 3.90 -3.51 -2.80
C GLY A 249 3.60 -3.33 -4.28
N SER A 250 3.42 -4.39 -5.07
CA SER A 250 2.91 -4.29 -6.44
C SER A 250 1.43 -3.89 -6.50
N GLY A 251 0.70 -3.97 -5.37
CA GLY A 251 -0.76 -3.85 -5.38
C GLY A 251 -1.42 -4.99 -6.17
N PHE A 252 -0.68 -6.08 -6.38
CA PHE A 252 -1.17 -7.24 -7.07
C PHE A 252 -2.30 -7.87 -6.28
N HIS A 253 -3.42 -8.06 -6.96
CA HIS A 253 -4.52 -8.87 -6.51
C HIS A 253 -4.84 -9.91 -7.57
N GLY A 254 -4.87 -11.17 -7.16
CA GLY A 254 -5.03 -12.31 -8.04
C GLY A 254 -4.61 -13.58 -7.31
N LEU A 255 -5.19 -14.71 -7.70
CA LEU A 255 -4.86 -16.00 -7.13
C LEU A 255 -3.45 -16.41 -7.57
N TYR A 256 -2.61 -16.83 -6.62
CA TYR A 256 -1.31 -17.42 -6.89
C TYR A 256 -0.90 -18.44 -5.82
N LEU A 257 0.03 -19.31 -6.19
CA LEU A 257 0.59 -20.33 -5.30
C LEU A 257 2.02 -19.97 -4.88
N VAL A 258 2.39 -20.27 -3.65
CA VAL A 258 3.76 -20.26 -3.14
C VAL A 258 4.00 -21.46 -2.23
N THR A 259 5.27 -21.82 -1.99
CA THR A 259 5.55 -22.78 -0.91
C THR A 259 5.29 -22.11 0.44
N PRO A 260 4.95 -22.86 1.51
CA PRO A 260 4.68 -22.28 2.82
C PRO A 260 5.84 -21.44 3.38
N GLU A 261 7.09 -21.78 3.05
CA GLU A 261 8.29 -21.04 3.48
C GLU A 261 8.43 -19.69 2.76
N ALA A 262 7.83 -19.56 1.59
CA ALA A 262 7.75 -18.33 0.82
C ALA A 262 6.49 -17.50 1.15
N SER A 263 5.58 -18.02 1.97
CA SER A 263 4.50 -17.23 2.54
C SER A 263 5.03 -16.41 3.72
N GLU A 264 4.79 -15.10 3.72
CA GLU A 264 5.16 -14.20 4.82
C GLU A 264 4.29 -14.43 6.08
N SER A 265 3.15 -15.12 5.89
CA SER A 265 2.23 -15.52 6.94
C SER A 265 2.55 -16.95 7.37
N GLY A 266 3.31 -17.10 8.47
CA GLY A 266 3.53 -18.41 9.07
C GLY A 266 2.21 -18.99 9.61
N PRO A 267 2.03 -20.32 9.62
CA PRO A 267 0.87 -20.94 10.26
C PRO A 267 0.79 -20.55 11.74
N GLY A 268 -0.39 -20.12 12.22
CA GLY A 268 -0.60 -19.77 13.62
C GLY A 268 -0.74 -18.27 13.90
N VAL A 269 -1.41 -17.52 13.02
CA VAL A 269 -1.84 -16.15 13.35
C VAL A 269 -2.77 -16.28 14.57
N PRO A 270 -2.51 -15.59 15.69
CA PRO A 270 -3.36 -15.69 16.86
C PRO A 270 -4.80 -15.33 16.48
N ALA A 271 -5.75 -16.17 16.90
CA ALA A 271 -7.16 -15.87 16.71
C ALA A 271 -7.43 -14.46 17.24
N SER A 272 -7.90 -13.60 16.35
CA SER A 272 -8.30 -12.22 16.67
C SER A 272 -9.77 -12.06 16.32
N ILE A 273 -10.35 -10.91 16.65
CA ILE A 273 -11.80 -10.69 16.58
C ILE A 273 -12.37 -10.93 15.16
N GLY A 274 -11.54 -10.89 14.10
CA GLY A 274 -11.96 -11.16 12.72
C GLY A 274 -11.23 -12.30 11.99
N TYR A 275 -10.30 -13.02 12.63
CA TYR A 275 -9.48 -14.03 11.95
C TYR A 275 -9.33 -15.31 12.77
N ARG A 276 -9.40 -16.46 12.12
CA ARG A 276 -9.12 -17.76 12.76
C ARG A 276 -8.42 -18.75 11.83
N ASP A 277 -7.40 -19.39 12.38
CA ASP A 277 -6.75 -20.56 11.81
C ASP A 277 -7.63 -21.82 12.01
N ARG A 278 -7.94 -22.55 10.94
CA ARG A 278 -8.66 -23.84 11.08
C ARG A 278 -8.43 -24.83 9.92
N LEU A 279 -8.78 -26.09 10.17
CA LEU A 279 -8.93 -27.12 9.14
C LEU A 279 -10.27 -26.93 8.40
N LEU A 280 -10.26 -27.16 7.08
CA LEU A 280 -11.45 -27.02 6.23
C LEU A 280 -11.98 -28.41 5.85
N ALA A 281 -12.69 -29.05 6.77
CA ALA A 281 -13.25 -30.39 6.55
C ALA A 281 -14.41 -30.40 5.53
N GLU A 282 -14.99 -29.24 5.26
CA GLU A 282 -16.05 -29.05 4.27
C GLU A 282 -15.54 -29.07 2.82
N LEU A 283 -14.26 -28.72 2.60
CA LEU A 283 -13.65 -28.77 1.28
C LEU A 283 -13.36 -30.22 0.86
N PRO A 284 -13.65 -30.59 -0.39
CA PRO A 284 -13.44 -31.95 -0.87
C PRO A 284 -11.95 -32.33 -0.87
N LEU A 285 -11.70 -33.61 -0.60
CA LEU A 285 -10.40 -34.25 -0.82
C LEU A 285 -10.46 -35.09 -2.09
N GLY A 286 -9.31 -35.33 -2.72
CA GLY A 286 -9.21 -36.23 -3.87
C GLY A 286 -8.48 -35.63 -5.06
N LEU A 287 -8.65 -36.30 -6.20
CA LEU A 287 -8.00 -35.94 -7.47
C LEU A 287 -8.49 -34.60 -7.97
N VAL A 288 -7.56 -33.71 -8.29
CA VAL A 288 -7.79 -32.38 -8.86
C VAL A 288 -7.84 -32.46 -10.38
N ARG A 289 -8.80 -31.73 -10.94
CA ARG A 289 -8.91 -31.40 -12.37
C ARG A 289 -9.21 -29.92 -12.49
N ILE A 290 -8.29 -29.14 -13.05
CA ILE A 290 -8.55 -27.72 -13.32
C ILE A 290 -9.59 -27.62 -14.43
N LYS A 291 -10.75 -27.02 -14.13
CA LYS A 291 -11.90 -26.91 -15.06
C LYS A 291 -11.79 -25.66 -15.92
N ASP A 292 -11.59 -24.52 -15.27
CA ASP A 292 -11.54 -23.21 -15.91
C ASP A 292 -10.72 -22.23 -15.05
N MET A 293 -10.15 -21.22 -15.70
CA MET A 293 -9.42 -20.12 -15.06
C MET A 293 -9.71 -18.83 -15.81
N ARG A 294 -10.31 -17.87 -15.12
CA ARG A 294 -10.48 -16.51 -15.63
C ARG A 294 -9.28 -15.67 -15.27
N ARG A 295 -8.82 -14.87 -16.23
CA ARG A 295 -7.70 -13.96 -16.04
C ARG A 295 -8.11 -12.51 -16.29
N ASP A 296 -7.42 -11.58 -15.64
CA ASP A 296 -7.55 -10.15 -15.92
C ASP A 296 -6.78 -9.73 -17.19
N ALA A 297 -6.72 -8.42 -17.44
CA ALA A 297 -6.01 -7.85 -18.59
C ALA A 297 -4.49 -8.09 -18.57
N ASP A 298 -3.92 -8.27 -17.37
CA ASP A 298 -2.49 -8.52 -17.17
C ASP A 298 -2.16 -10.03 -17.15
N GLY A 299 -3.19 -10.88 -17.29
CA GLY A 299 -3.05 -12.33 -17.39
C GLY A 299 -3.01 -13.03 -16.03
N PHE A 300 -3.32 -12.35 -14.94
CA PHE A 300 -3.35 -12.93 -13.61
C PHE A 300 -4.66 -13.65 -13.35
N VAL A 301 -4.60 -14.78 -12.65
CA VAL A 301 -5.79 -15.61 -12.39
C VAL A 301 -6.65 -14.90 -11.35
N VAL A 302 -7.84 -14.45 -11.73
CA VAL A 302 -8.78 -13.80 -10.81
C VAL A 302 -9.74 -14.81 -10.22
N GLU A 303 -10.12 -15.82 -11.02
CA GLU A 303 -11.03 -16.88 -10.62
C GLU A 303 -10.54 -18.22 -11.15
N MET A 304 -10.71 -19.27 -10.36
CA MET A 304 -10.34 -20.62 -10.72
C MET A 304 -11.39 -21.62 -10.26
N CYS A 305 -11.77 -22.54 -11.15
CA CYS A 305 -12.67 -23.64 -10.85
C CYS A 305 -11.92 -24.98 -10.89
N MET A 306 -12.02 -25.76 -9.83
CA MET A 306 -11.44 -27.10 -9.72
C MET A 306 -12.53 -28.15 -9.54
N HIS A 307 -12.46 -29.24 -10.31
CA HIS A 307 -13.10 -30.48 -9.91
C HIS A 307 -12.19 -31.20 -8.93
N ILE A 308 -12.71 -31.51 -7.74
CA ILE A 308 -11.98 -32.25 -6.70
C ILE A 308 -12.87 -33.42 -6.27
N GLY A 309 -12.49 -34.63 -6.70
CA GLY A 309 -13.37 -35.79 -6.60
C GLY A 309 -14.65 -35.56 -7.41
N GLN A 310 -15.81 -35.51 -6.74
CA GLN A 310 -17.13 -35.28 -7.37
C GLN A 310 -17.65 -33.85 -7.26
N LYS A 311 -16.97 -32.98 -6.50
CA LYS A 311 -17.41 -31.61 -6.27
C LYS A 311 -16.67 -30.62 -7.17
N VAL A 312 -17.30 -29.49 -7.46
CA VAL A 312 -16.63 -28.32 -8.04
C VAL A 312 -16.40 -27.29 -6.95
N VAL A 313 -15.17 -26.81 -6.84
CA VAL A 313 -14.79 -25.73 -5.93
C VAL A 313 -14.32 -24.55 -6.75
N ARG A 314 -14.90 -23.39 -6.48
CA ARG A 314 -14.56 -22.12 -7.10
C ARG A 314 -13.79 -21.28 -6.10
N PHE A 315 -12.70 -20.70 -6.57
CA PHE A 315 -11.85 -19.75 -5.86
C PHE A 315 -11.90 -18.43 -6.63
N LEU A 316 -12.08 -17.33 -5.91
CA LEU A 316 -12.11 -15.97 -6.46
C LEU A 316 -11.22 -15.07 -5.62
N SER A 317 -10.36 -14.29 -6.28
CA SER A 317 -9.66 -13.17 -5.67
C SER A 317 -10.67 -12.06 -5.39
N GLY A 318 -11.01 -11.84 -4.13
CA GLY A 318 -12.03 -10.88 -3.74
C GLY A 318 -12.48 -10.95 -2.30
N GLU A 319 -13.28 -9.97 -1.89
CA GLU A 319 -13.78 -9.79 -0.53
C GLU A 319 -15.26 -9.40 -0.52
N VAL A 320 -15.97 -9.82 0.51
CA VAL A 320 -17.38 -9.46 0.73
C VAL A 320 -17.50 -8.32 1.73
N TYR A 321 -18.12 -7.22 1.30
CA TYR A 321 -18.41 -6.05 2.13
C TYR A 321 -19.92 -5.87 2.33
N GLU A 322 -20.34 -5.61 3.57
CA GLU A 322 -21.70 -5.14 3.85
C GLU A 322 -21.83 -3.66 3.44
N ARG A 323 -22.90 -3.30 2.71
CA ARG A 323 -23.23 -1.92 2.29
C ARG A 323 -24.34 -1.28 3.12
N GLY A 324 -24.79 -1.98 4.17
CA GLY A 324 -25.88 -1.61 5.05
C GLY A 324 -27.19 -2.34 4.73
N GLN A 325 -28.08 -2.42 5.72
CA GLN A 325 -29.39 -3.08 5.61
C GLN A 325 -29.32 -4.55 5.17
N GLY A 326 -28.23 -5.26 5.48
CA GLY A 326 -28.03 -6.65 5.06
C GLY A 326 -27.71 -6.84 3.57
N LEU A 327 -27.35 -5.77 2.86
CA LEU A 327 -26.83 -5.89 1.49
C LEU A 327 -25.34 -6.19 1.52
N PHE A 328 -24.93 -7.20 0.74
CA PHE A 328 -23.53 -7.61 0.59
C PHE A 328 -23.08 -7.41 -0.86
N GLU A 329 -21.87 -6.91 -1.03
CA GLU A 329 -21.22 -6.72 -2.32
C GLU A 329 -19.90 -7.50 -2.34
N VAL A 330 -19.65 -8.20 -3.44
CA VAL A 330 -18.35 -8.82 -3.72
C VAL A 330 -17.49 -7.81 -4.48
N ILE A 331 -16.30 -7.54 -3.96
CA ILE A 331 -15.28 -6.76 -4.64
C ILE A 331 -14.20 -7.74 -5.11
N GLU A 332 -14.04 -7.87 -6.42
CA GLU A 332 -12.95 -8.68 -7.00
C GLU A 332 -11.61 -7.95 -6.86
N LEU A 333 -10.51 -8.70 -7.01
CA LEU A 333 -9.14 -8.18 -6.93
C LEU A 333 -8.86 -7.57 -5.55
N ASP A 334 -9.15 -8.35 -4.51
CA ASP A 334 -8.93 -7.97 -3.10
C ASP A 334 -7.91 -8.92 -2.43
N GLU A 335 -7.50 -8.63 -1.20
CA GLU A 335 -6.52 -9.41 -0.42
C GLU A 335 -7.03 -10.78 0.00
N SER A 336 -8.35 -10.94 -0.02
CA SER A 336 -9.07 -12.14 0.38
C SER A 336 -9.32 -13.12 -0.77
N ILE A 337 -9.57 -14.38 -0.41
CA ILE A 337 -9.96 -15.48 -1.28
C ILE A 337 -11.38 -15.88 -0.90
N LEU A 338 -12.32 -15.74 -1.84
CA LEU A 338 -13.67 -16.28 -1.71
C LEU A 338 -13.72 -17.70 -2.26
N VAL A 339 -14.28 -18.61 -1.47
CA VAL A 339 -14.45 -20.02 -1.85
C VAL A 339 -15.91 -20.41 -1.84
N GLN A 340 -16.36 -20.98 -2.96
CA GLN A 340 -17.70 -21.54 -3.11
C GLN A 340 -17.61 -23.00 -3.52
N ILE A 341 -18.37 -23.85 -2.83
CA ILE A 341 -18.49 -25.28 -3.16
C ILE A 341 -19.80 -25.45 -3.93
N GLU A 342 -19.71 -25.78 -5.21
CA GLU A 342 -20.89 -26.11 -6.02
C GLU A 342 -21.35 -27.53 -5.67
N SER A 343 -22.68 -27.69 -5.59
CA SER A 343 -23.34 -28.94 -5.18
C SER A 343 -23.30 -30.02 -6.24
#